data_AF-A0A9X0D856-F1
#
_entry.id   AF-A0A9X0D856-F1
#
_cell.length_a   1.000
_cell.length_b   1.000
_cell.length_c   1.000
_cell.angle_alpha   90.00
_cell.angle_beta   90.00
_cell.angle_gamma   90.00
#
_symmetry.space_group_name_H-M   'P 1'
#
loop_
_entity.id
_entity.type
_entity.pdbx_description
1 polymer ?
#
loop_
_entity_poly.entity_id
_entity_poly.type
_entity_poly.pdbx_seq_one_letter_code
_entity_poly.pdbx_strand_id
1 'polypeptide(L)'
;MVVVDPGLLFTRKIFKLTWETNKVSVDKKFTVPDQVSFAPRESCVTTNKKEVFSGSKSYQEKLNLDVEASASYDAALWNVAFSMSSKKNVCNRGRARYQLDLAPIKKFPVSEDFGAAVCVLPENYDEKAYFNFIERWGTHIVVEVDLGEKKFERSKSTNAEFTKYAMDNAGRKYSTRT
;
A
#
# COMPACT_ATOMS: atom_id res chain seq x y z
N MET A 1 -3.47 14.99 12.28
CA MET A 1 -4.29 13.77 12.11
C MET A 1 -3.43 12.73 11.41
N VAL A 2 -3.09 11.63 12.07
CA VAL A 2 -2.39 10.48 11.46
C VAL A 2 -3.47 9.64 10.78
N VAL A 3 -3.38 9.45 9.46
CA VAL A 3 -4.34 8.68 8.69
C VAL A 3 -3.69 7.34 8.35
N VAL A 4 -4.21 6.25 8.91
CA VAL A 4 -3.88 4.88 8.53
C VAL A 4 -4.71 4.54 7.29
N ASP A 5 -4.17 3.73 6.37
CA ASP A 5 -4.89 3.32 5.17
C ASP A 5 -6.28 2.75 5.55
N PRO A 6 -7.39 3.29 5.02
CA PRO A 6 -8.74 2.84 5.37
C PRO A 6 -9.03 1.39 4.93
N GLY A 7 -8.29 0.87 3.94
CA GLY A 7 -8.34 -0.54 3.54
C GLY A 7 -7.54 -1.48 4.46
N LEU A 8 -6.73 -0.94 5.37
CA LEU A 8 -5.99 -1.73 6.34
C LEU A 8 -6.84 -1.95 7.60
N LEU A 9 -7.42 -3.15 7.71
CA LEU A 9 -8.22 -3.57 8.86
C LEU A 9 -7.32 -3.92 10.07
N PHE A 10 -6.69 -2.92 10.68
CA PHE A 10 -5.70 -3.10 11.76
C PHE A 10 -6.26 -3.78 13.04
N THR A 11 -7.58 -3.74 13.25
CA THR A 11 -8.27 -4.44 14.34
C THR A 11 -8.57 -5.90 14.03
N ARG A 12 -8.47 -6.33 12.76
CA ARG A 12 -8.80 -7.68 12.31
C ARG A 12 -7.55 -8.37 11.80
N LYS A 13 -6.85 -9.02 12.73
CA LYS A 13 -5.59 -9.71 12.43
C LYS A 13 -5.88 -11.10 11.89
N ILE A 14 -5.38 -11.41 10.70
CA ILE A 14 -5.49 -12.76 10.11
C ILE A 14 -4.39 -13.68 10.67
N PHE A 15 -3.17 -13.16 10.80
CA PHE A 15 -2.07 -13.92 11.42
C PHE A 15 -2.07 -13.78 12.93
N LYS A 16 -1.80 -14.88 13.64
CA LYS A 16 -1.50 -14.85 15.07
C LYS A 16 0.00 -14.56 15.24
N LEU A 17 0.28 -13.43 15.87
CA LEU A 17 1.63 -12.99 16.19
C LEU A 17 1.94 -13.31 17.66
N THR A 18 3.10 -13.91 17.92
CA THR A 18 3.58 -14.27 19.26
C THR A 18 4.89 -13.56 19.57
N TRP A 19 5.20 -13.43 20.87
CA TRP A 19 6.42 -12.80 21.39
C TRP A 19 7.15 -13.73 22.36
N GLU A 20 7.01 -15.04 22.19
CA GLU A 20 7.46 -16.05 23.14
C GLU A 20 8.99 -16.16 23.15
N THR A 21 9.65 -15.89 22.02
CA THR A 21 11.11 -16.01 21.92
C THR A 21 11.86 -14.75 22.34
N ASN A 22 11.15 -13.70 22.78
CA ASN A 22 11.71 -12.36 23.06
C ASN A 22 12.58 -11.85 21.90
N LYS A 23 12.20 -12.20 20.66
CA LYS A 23 12.94 -11.82 19.47
C LYS A 23 13.01 -10.30 19.38
N VAL A 24 14.20 -9.80 19.08
CA VAL A 24 14.46 -8.38 18.87
C VAL A 24 14.94 -8.11 17.46
N SER A 25 14.77 -6.88 17.02
CA SER A 25 15.33 -6.37 15.77
C SER A 25 16.85 -6.48 15.75
N VAL A 26 17.45 -6.43 14.56
CA VAL A 26 18.91 -6.56 14.39
C VAL A 26 19.68 -5.48 15.16
N ASP A 27 19.12 -4.26 15.25
CA ASP A 27 19.66 -3.16 16.03
C ASP A 27 19.31 -3.22 17.53
N LYS A 28 18.63 -4.29 17.97
CA LYS A 28 18.18 -4.55 19.35
C LYS A 28 17.27 -3.48 19.95
N LYS A 29 16.69 -2.60 19.13
CA LYS A 29 15.84 -1.48 19.59
C LYS A 29 14.38 -1.86 19.75
N PHE A 30 13.90 -2.86 18.99
CA PHE A 30 12.49 -3.19 18.91
C PHE A 30 12.27 -4.67 19.21
N THR A 31 11.24 -4.97 20.00
CA THR A 31 10.71 -6.32 20.13
C THR A 31 9.91 -6.68 18.88
N VAL A 32 10.22 -7.81 18.27
CA VAL A 32 9.67 -8.24 16.98
C VAL A 32 8.93 -9.56 17.20
N PRO A 33 7.73 -9.76 16.62
CA PRO A 33 7.03 -11.03 16.68
C PRO A 33 7.87 -12.19 16.14
N ASP A 34 7.67 -13.39 16.69
CA ASP A 34 8.41 -14.59 16.30
C ASP A 34 8.31 -14.89 14.79
N GLN A 35 7.12 -14.64 14.22
CA GLN A 35 6.77 -14.88 12.81
C GLN A 35 7.21 -13.76 11.84
N VAL A 36 7.73 -12.64 12.36
CA VAL A 36 8.05 -11.45 11.55
C VAL A 36 9.56 -11.24 11.50
N SER A 37 10.10 -10.99 10.32
CA SER A 37 11.44 -10.44 10.15
C SER A 37 11.34 -8.92 10.05
N PHE A 38 12.13 -8.20 10.84
CA PHE A 38 12.17 -6.74 10.78
C PHE A 38 13.59 -6.25 10.50
N ALA A 39 13.73 -5.49 9.41
CA ALA A 39 14.96 -4.84 9.01
C ALA A 39 14.82 -3.32 9.25
N PRO A 40 15.42 -2.78 10.32
CA PRO A 40 15.36 -1.35 10.60
C PRO A 40 16.05 -0.56 9.49
N ARG A 41 15.51 0.63 9.19
CA ARG A 41 16.11 1.59 8.26
C ARG A 41 15.96 2.99 8.82
N GLU A 42 16.81 3.90 8.38
CA GLU A 42 16.65 5.31 8.67
C GLU A 42 17.02 6.12 7.44
N SER A 43 16.02 6.37 6.59
CA SER A 43 16.20 7.19 5.40
C SER A 43 14.99 8.06 5.14
N CYS A 44 15.22 9.33 4.85
CA CYS A 44 14.18 10.28 4.47
C CYS A 44 14.47 10.84 3.10
N VAL A 45 13.49 10.79 2.20
CA VAL A 45 13.58 11.32 0.84
C VAL A 45 12.43 12.30 0.62
N THR A 46 12.80 13.51 0.22
CA THR A 46 11.82 14.49 -0.26
C THR A 46 11.86 14.50 -1.79
N THR A 47 10.70 14.28 -2.40
CA THR A 47 10.51 14.27 -3.83
C THR A 47 9.48 15.33 -4.19
N ASN A 48 9.89 16.28 -5.03
CA ASN A 48 9.00 17.25 -5.65
C ASN A 48 8.65 16.74 -7.05
N LYS A 49 7.37 16.52 -7.32
CA LYS A 49 6.89 16.08 -8.63
C LYS A 49 5.75 16.98 -9.09
N LYS A 50 5.87 17.49 -10.31
CA LYS A 50 4.76 18.07 -11.06
C LYS A 50 4.19 16.97 -11.94
N GLU A 51 2.97 16.54 -11.65
CA GLU A 51 2.29 15.45 -12.37
C GLU A 51 0.98 15.99 -12.95
N VAL A 52 0.61 15.50 -14.13
CA VAL A 52 -0.70 15.77 -14.73
C VAL A 52 -1.55 14.55 -14.47
N PHE A 53 -2.66 14.73 -13.75
CA PHE A 53 -3.62 13.68 -13.48
C PHE A 53 -4.76 13.80 -14.47
N SER A 54 -4.99 12.75 -15.26
CA SER A 54 -6.14 12.61 -16.14
C SER A 54 -7.09 11.55 -15.61
N GLY A 55 -8.28 11.97 -15.19
CA GLY A 55 -9.37 11.11 -14.75
C GLY A 55 -9.08 10.34 -13.46
N SER A 56 -10.00 9.42 -13.14
CA SER A 56 -9.91 8.53 -11.97
C SER A 56 -8.80 7.48 -12.12
N LYS A 57 -8.47 7.07 -13.35
CA LYS A 57 -7.47 6.04 -13.66
C LYS A 57 -6.06 6.42 -13.22
N SER A 58 -5.56 7.59 -13.62
CA SER A 58 -4.21 8.05 -13.22
C SER A 58 -4.05 8.20 -11.70
N TYR A 59 -5.16 8.46 -11.00
CA TYR A 59 -5.20 8.47 -9.55
C TYR A 59 -5.08 7.06 -8.95
N GLN A 60 -5.83 6.09 -9.49
CA GLN A 60 -5.75 4.68 -9.09
C GLN A 60 -4.37 4.07 -9.38
N GLU A 61 -3.76 4.36 -10.53
CA GLU A 61 -2.39 3.93 -10.85
C GLU A 61 -1.38 4.42 -9.80
N LYS A 62 -1.52 5.66 -9.33
CA LYS A 62 -0.66 6.20 -8.27
C LYS A 62 -0.89 5.52 -6.92
N LEU A 63 -2.12 5.10 -6.61
CA LEU A 63 -2.42 4.34 -5.40
C LEU A 63 -1.88 2.89 -5.49
N ASN A 64 -1.98 2.25 -6.65
CA ASN A 64 -1.45 0.90 -6.89
C ASN A 64 0.08 0.82 -6.78
N LEU A 65 0.82 1.91 -7.00
CA LEU A 65 2.27 1.94 -6.74
C LEU A 65 2.63 1.80 -5.25
N ASP A 66 1.70 2.15 -4.35
CA ASP A 66 1.92 2.06 -2.91
C ASP A 66 1.40 0.73 -2.31
N VAL A 67 0.59 -0.03 -3.07
CA VAL A 67 0.07 -1.35 -2.72
C VAL A 67 0.23 -2.29 -3.91
N GLU A 68 1.25 -3.15 -3.86
CA GLU A 68 1.46 -4.16 -4.89
C GLU A 68 0.60 -5.40 -4.60
N ALA A 69 -0.39 -5.66 -5.45
CA ALA A 69 -1.26 -6.83 -5.38
C ALA A 69 -1.05 -7.71 -6.62
N SER A 70 -0.97 -9.03 -6.44
CA SER A 70 -0.73 -9.98 -7.53
C SER A 70 -1.94 -10.21 -8.47
N ALA A 71 -3.06 -9.51 -8.27
CA ALA A 71 -4.23 -9.53 -9.14
C ALA A 71 -4.97 -8.18 -9.09
N SER A 72 -4.81 -7.34 -10.12
CA SER A 72 -5.54 -6.06 -10.24
C SER A 72 -6.43 -6.04 -11.48
N TYR A 73 -7.70 -5.61 -11.33
CA TYR A 73 -8.63 -5.38 -12.43
C TYR A 73 -8.66 -3.88 -12.79
N ASP A 74 -8.53 -3.55 -14.08
CA ASP A 74 -8.48 -2.18 -14.61
C ASP A 74 -9.87 -1.79 -15.17
N ALA A 75 -10.51 -0.78 -14.57
CA ALA A 75 -11.78 -0.23 -15.04
C ALA A 75 -11.62 1.25 -15.41
N ALA A 76 -11.70 1.56 -16.71
CA ALA A 76 -11.49 2.91 -17.23
C ALA A 76 -12.76 3.79 -17.14
N LEU A 77 -12.66 4.97 -16.50
CA LEU A 77 -13.71 5.99 -16.51
C LEU A 77 -13.15 7.42 -16.73
N TRP A 78 -13.60 8.01 -17.86
CA TRP A 78 -13.67 9.41 -18.33
C TRP A 78 -12.54 10.43 -18.03
N ASN A 79 -12.20 11.20 -19.07
CA ASN A 79 -11.07 12.12 -19.14
C ASN A 79 -11.40 13.53 -18.63
N VAL A 80 -10.95 13.86 -17.43
CA VAL A 80 -10.74 15.25 -16.98
C VAL A 80 -9.29 15.38 -16.53
N ALA A 81 -8.50 16.21 -17.21
CA ALA A 81 -7.09 16.41 -16.89
C ALA A 81 -6.89 17.67 -16.05
N PHE A 82 -6.16 17.55 -14.95
CA PHE A 82 -5.70 18.69 -14.16
C PHE A 82 -4.22 18.54 -13.81
N SER A 83 -3.53 19.68 -13.78
CA SER A 83 -2.15 19.74 -13.28
C SER A 83 -2.16 19.78 -11.76
N MET A 84 -1.33 18.95 -11.14
CA MET A 84 -1.13 18.95 -9.70
C MET A 84 0.37 18.93 -9.39
N SER A 85 0.82 19.89 -8.60
CA SER A 85 2.13 19.80 -7.98
C SER A 85 2.00 19.02 -6.69
N SER A 86 2.89 18.05 -6.48
CA SER A 86 2.94 17.28 -5.24
C SER A 86 4.34 17.27 -4.66
N LYS A 87 4.43 17.57 -3.37
CA LYS A 87 5.62 17.37 -2.56
C LYS A 87 5.38 16.18 -1.66
N LYS A 88 6.19 15.13 -1.85
CA LYS A 88 6.14 13.89 -1.10
C LYS A 88 7.39 13.81 -0.24
N ASN A 89 7.24 13.74 1.08
CA ASN A 89 8.33 13.41 1.99
C ASN A 89 8.05 12.02 2.57
N VAL A 90 8.97 11.09 2.31
CA VAL A 90 8.91 9.72 2.84
C VAL A 90 10.08 9.51 3.76
N CYS A 91 9.82 9.16 5.01
CA CYS A 91 10.81 8.68 5.95
C CYS A 91 10.58 7.19 6.19
N ASN A 92 11.43 6.34 5.63
CA ASN A 92 11.42 4.90 5.87
C ASN A 92 12.15 4.59 7.19
N ARG A 93 11.47 3.86 8.07
CA ARG A 93 11.93 3.43 9.40
C ARG A 93 12.27 1.94 9.47
N GLY A 94 12.04 1.21 8.39
CA GLY A 94 12.35 -0.20 8.28
C GLY A 94 11.30 -0.96 7.49
N ARG A 95 11.57 -2.23 7.27
CA ARG A 95 10.68 -3.15 6.57
C ARG A 95 10.35 -4.32 7.47
N ALA A 96 9.07 -4.60 7.63
CA ALA A 96 8.58 -5.78 8.32
C ALA A 96 8.01 -6.77 7.30
N ARG A 97 8.41 -8.05 7.41
CA ARG A 97 7.97 -9.13 6.53
C ARG A 97 7.56 -10.34 7.34
N TYR A 98 6.40 -10.91 7.04
CA TYR A 98 5.95 -12.18 7.57
C TYR A 98 6.77 -13.32 6.95
N GLN A 99 7.25 -14.25 7.77
CA GLN A 99 8.11 -15.34 7.34
C GLN A 99 7.29 -16.49 6.72
N LEU A 100 6.68 -16.23 5.56
CA LEU A 100 5.82 -17.19 4.83
C LEU A 100 6.52 -18.52 4.56
N ASP A 101 7.80 -18.49 4.18
CA ASP A 101 8.57 -19.70 3.85
C ASP A 101 8.73 -20.64 5.06
N LEU A 102 8.69 -20.08 6.28
CA LEU A 102 8.76 -20.85 7.52
C LEU A 102 7.38 -21.30 8.01
N ALA A 103 6.29 -20.73 7.51
CA ALA A 103 4.95 -20.98 8.01
C ALA A 103 4.53 -22.46 7.90
N PRO A 104 4.78 -23.19 6.79
CA PRO A 104 4.43 -24.62 6.70
C PRO A 104 5.25 -25.49 7.66
N ILE A 105 6.54 -25.16 7.84
CA ILE A 105 7.49 -25.95 8.63
C ILE A 105 7.28 -25.70 10.13
N LYS A 106 7.16 -24.43 10.53
CA LYS A 106 6.95 -24.01 11.91
C LYS A 106 5.47 -23.99 12.31
N LYS A 107 4.56 -24.32 11.39
CA LYS A 107 3.11 -24.35 11.58
C LYS A 107 2.57 -23.06 12.20
N PHE A 108 2.89 -21.92 11.59
CA PHE A 108 2.44 -20.63 12.11
C PHE A 108 0.90 -20.55 12.08
N PRO A 109 0.26 -20.26 13.22
CA PRO A 109 -1.20 -20.23 13.28
C PRO A 109 -1.79 -18.95 12.69
N VAL A 110 -3.02 -19.06 12.19
CA VAL A 110 -3.92 -17.91 11.99
C VAL A 110 -4.53 -17.48 13.32
N SER A 111 -5.14 -16.30 13.36
CA SER A 111 -5.91 -15.87 14.53
C SER A 111 -7.14 -16.76 14.73
N GLU A 112 -7.56 -16.88 15.99
CA GLU A 112 -8.73 -17.68 16.36
C GLU A 112 -10.00 -17.13 15.73
N ASP A 113 -10.16 -15.81 15.69
CA ASP A 113 -11.29 -15.14 15.04
C ASP A 113 -11.36 -15.45 13.53
N PHE A 114 -10.21 -15.42 12.85
CA PHE A 114 -10.15 -15.73 11.42
C PHE A 114 -10.44 -17.21 11.18
N GLY A 115 -9.81 -18.10 11.95
CA GLY A 115 -10.05 -19.54 11.89
C GLY A 115 -11.54 -19.87 12.09
N ALA A 116 -12.15 -19.32 13.13
CA ALA A 116 -13.58 -19.50 13.41
C ALA A 116 -14.46 -18.97 12.28
N ALA A 117 -14.12 -17.81 11.70
CA ALA A 117 -14.86 -17.25 10.58
C ALA A 117 -14.76 -18.09 9.31
N VAL A 118 -13.62 -18.75 9.06
CA VAL A 118 -13.46 -19.69 7.94
C VAL A 118 -14.25 -20.97 8.19
N CYS A 119 -14.25 -21.50 9.42
CA CYS A 119 -14.97 -22.73 9.76
C CYS A 119 -16.48 -22.66 9.58
N VAL A 120 -17.07 -21.45 9.57
CA VAL A 120 -18.52 -21.27 9.36
C VAL A 120 -18.90 -20.98 7.90
N LEU A 121 -17.93 -20.90 6.99
CA LEU A 121 -18.23 -20.75 5.57
C LEU A 121 -18.85 -22.04 5.03
N PRO A 122 -19.89 -21.94 4.19
CA PRO A 122 -20.48 -23.12 3.56
C PRO A 122 -19.48 -23.76 2.59
N GLU A 123 -19.45 -25.09 2.54
CA GLU A 123 -18.59 -25.84 1.60
C GLU A 123 -18.94 -25.54 0.14
N ASN A 124 -20.24 -25.37 -0.13
CA ASN A 124 -20.73 -24.93 -1.44
C ASN A 124 -20.78 -23.41 -1.47
N TYR A 125 -20.39 -22.82 -2.61
CA TYR A 125 -20.42 -21.38 -2.80
C TYR A 125 -21.82 -20.82 -2.55
N ASP A 126 -21.91 -19.93 -1.55
CA ASP A 126 -23.07 -19.09 -1.27
C ASP A 126 -22.62 -17.64 -1.38
N GLU A 127 -23.17 -16.93 -2.37
CA GLU A 127 -22.79 -15.56 -2.68
C GLU A 127 -22.82 -14.65 -1.45
N LYS A 128 -23.92 -14.70 -0.69
CA LYS A 128 -24.11 -13.83 0.47
C LYS A 128 -23.12 -14.14 1.59
N ALA A 129 -22.88 -15.41 1.89
CA ALA A 129 -21.94 -15.83 2.93
C ALA A 129 -20.51 -15.42 2.58
N TYR A 130 -20.09 -15.62 1.33
CA TYR A 130 -18.75 -15.27 0.86
C TYR A 130 -18.55 -13.74 0.76
N PHE A 131 -19.54 -12.99 0.27
CA PHE A 131 -19.47 -11.52 0.26
C PHE A 131 -19.37 -10.97 1.69
N ASN A 132 -20.17 -11.47 2.65
CA ASN A 132 -20.07 -11.06 4.05
C ASN A 132 -18.69 -11.36 4.65
N PHE A 133 -18.09 -12.49 4.29
CA PHE A 133 -16.74 -12.83 4.73
C PHE A 133 -15.70 -11.86 4.14
N ILE A 134 -15.80 -11.54 2.85
CA ILE A 134 -14.90 -10.60 2.16
C ILE A 134 -15.04 -9.18 2.72
N GLU A 135 -16.26 -8.69 2.93
CA GLU A 135 -16.48 -7.38 3.57
C GLU A 135 -15.85 -7.34 4.98
N ARG A 136 -15.89 -8.47 5.68
CA ARG A 136 -15.40 -8.58 7.05
C ARG A 136 -13.88 -8.70 7.14
N TRP A 137 -13.24 -9.43 6.23
CA TRP A 137 -11.82 -9.80 6.33
C TRP A 137 -10.94 -9.21 5.23
N GLY A 138 -11.55 -8.62 4.21
CA GLY A 138 -10.88 -8.18 3.00
C GLY A 138 -10.62 -9.33 2.04
N THR A 139 -10.04 -8.97 0.89
CA THR A 139 -9.65 -9.90 -0.18
C THR A 139 -8.16 -10.24 -0.14
N HIS A 140 -7.36 -9.42 0.53
CA HIS A 140 -5.91 -9.50 0.55
C HIS A 140 -5.37 -9.44 1.97
N ILE A 141 -4.15 -9.94 2.14
CA ILE A 141 -3.43 -9.93 3.41
C ILE A 141 -2.11 -9.21 3.24
N VAL A 142 -1.70 -8.47 4.26
CA VAL A 142 -0.41 -7.78 4.28
C VAL A 142 0.66 -8.72 4.81
N VAL A 143 1.60 -9.10 3.95
CA VAL A 143 2.73 -9.98 4.29
C VAL A 143 4.06 -9.23 4.34
N GLU A 144 4.13 -8.05 3.74
CA GLU A 144 5.28 -7.16 3.79
C GLU A 144 4.80 -5.71 3.88
N VAL A 145 5.48 -4.91 4.69
CA VAL A 145 5.19 -3.48 4.84
C VAL A 145 6.48 -2.70 5.06
N ASP A 146 6.61 -1.58 4.33
CA ASP A 146 7.60 -0.56 4.62
C ASP A 146 7.02 0.40 5.67
N LEU A 147 7.61 0.38 6.86
CA LEU A 147 7.20 1.19 8.00
C LEU A 147 7.85 2.57 7.90
N GLY A 148 7.11 3.60 8.27
CA GLY A 148 7.62 4.96 8.20
C GLY A 148 6.56 6.04 8.21
N GLU A 149 6.99 7.25 7.89
CA GLU A 149 6.12 8.40 7.71
C GLU A 149 6.08 8.80 6.25
N LYS A 150 4.89 9.19 5.80
CA LYS A 150 4.68 9.66 4.44
C LYS A 150 3.80 10.91 4.47
N LYS A 151 4.41 12.05 4.17
CA LYS A 151 3.73 13.35 4.10
C LYS A 151 3.54 13.73 2.64
N PHE A 152 2.31 14.10 2.30
CA PHE A 152 1.95 14.56 0.97
C PHE A 152 1.35 15.95 1.06
N GLU A 153 1.98 16.90 0.38
CA GLU A 153 1.39 18.19 0.07
C GLU A 153 0.98 18.16 -1.40
N ARG A 154 -0.26 18.55 -1.69
CA ARG A 154 -0.80 18.61 -3.05
C ARG A 154 -1.33 20.02 -3.26
N SER A 155 -0.87 20.67 -4.32
CA SER A 155 -1.43 21.93 -4.78
C SER A 155 -1.96 21.78 -6.19
N LYS A 156 -3.19 22.26 -6.40
CA LYS A 156 -3.80 22.32 -7.72
C LYS A 156 -3.22 23.52 -8.47
N SER A 157 -2.67 23.29 -9.64
CA SER A 157 -2.19 24.37 -10.50
C SER A 157 -3.36 25.07 -11.17
N THR A 158 -3.21 26.35 -11.50
CA THR A 158 -4.19 27.06 -12.32
C THR A 158 -4.11 26.60 -13.78
N ASN A 159 -5.18 26.83 -14.56
CA ASN A 159 -5.17 26.52 -16.00
C ASN A 159 -4.03 27.24 -16.73
N ALA A 160 -3.67 28.46 -16.32
CA ALA A 160 -2.57 29.21 -16.92
C ALA A 160 -1.20 28.54 -16.68
N GLU A 161 -0.94 28.06 -15.46
CA GLU A 161 0.30 27.32 -15.14
C GLU A 161 0.36 25.97 -15.85
N PHE A 162 -0.78 25.29 -16.00
CA PHE A 162 -0.88 24.06 -16.78
C PHE A 162 -0.59 24.30 -18.25
N THR A 163 -1.21 25.32 -18.87
CA THR A 163 -0.96 25.68 -20.27
C THR A 163 0.51 26.00 -20.49
N LYS A 164 1.13 26.78 -19.60
CA LYS A 164 2.57 27.07 -19.65
C LYS A 164 3.42 25.79 -19.58
N TYR A 165 3.15 24.90 -18.61
CA TYR A 165 3.85 23.62 -18.49
C TYR A 165 3.68 22.75 -19.74
N ALA A 166 2.47 22.68 -20.30
CA ALA A 166 2.19 21.92 -21.51
C ALA A 166 2.96 22.47 -22.72
N MET A 167 3.00 23.80 -22.87
CA MET A 167 3.77 24.47 -23.94
C MET A 167 5.28 24.22 -23.81
N ASP A 168 5.83 24.37 -22.61
CA ASP A 168 7.27 24.17 -22.34
C ASP A 168 7.73 22.72 -22.60
N ASN A 169 6.84 21.74 -22.40
CA ASN A 169 7.17 20.32 -22.59
C ASN A 169 6.73 19.75 -23.95
N ALA A 170 5.75 20.35 -24.63
CA ALA A 170 5.39 19.99 -26.01
C ALA A 170 6.51 20.35 -27.00
N GLY A 171 7.24 21.44 -26.74
CA GLY A 171 8.37 21.88 -27.57
C GLY A 171 9.59 20.94 -27.59
N ARG A 172 9.72 20.01 -26.63
CA ARG A 172 10.88 19.10 -26.55
C ARG A 172 10.81 17.90 -27.50
N LYS A 173 9.66 17.64 -28.16
CA LYS A 173 9.53 16.52 -29.12
C LYS A 173 9.93 16.86 -30.56
N TYR A 174 10.25 18.12 -30.88
CA TYR A 174 10.51 18.55 -32.26
C TYR A 174 11.93 19.10 -32.53
N SER A 175 12.90 18.90 -31.63
CA SER A 175 14.29 19.32 -31.86
C SER A 175 15.24 18.12 -31.93
N THR A 176 15.13 17.36 -33.03
CA THR A 176 16.24 16.60 -33.62
C THR A 176 15.88 16.23 -35.05
N ARG A 177 16.22 17.13 -35.98
CA ARG A 177 16.67 16.81 -37.34
C ARG A 177 17.17 18.11 -37.97
N THR A 178 18.48 18.30 -37.96
CA THR A 178 19.20 18.99 -39.04
C THR A 178 20.07 17.94 -39.70
#